data_AF-A0A417YT01-F1
#
_entry.id   AF-A0A417YT01-F1
#
_cell.length_a   1.000
_cell.length_b   1.000
_cell.length_c   1.000
_cell.angle_alpha   90.00
_cell.angle_beta   90.00
_cell.angle_gamma   90.00
#
_symmetry.space_group_name_H-M   'P 1'
#
loop_
_entity.id
_entity.type
_entity.pdbx_description
1 polymer ?
#
loop_
_entity_poly.entity_id
_entity_poly.type
_entity_poly.pdbx_seq_one_letter_code
_entity_poly.pdbx_strand_id
1 'polypeptide(L)'
;MLFNKKKGGDPVDVAETILFFILVVIPLYATLIWTYFYPEESMLWGKRWLYKEEPEISEDAIRYTKTASLVSLVVLTILLFFIVL
;
A
#
# COMPACT_ATOMS: atom_id res chain seq x y z
N MET A 1 21.54 -37.51 -21.99
CA MET A 1 20.96 -36.15 -21.99
C MET A 1 20.64 -35.78 -20.56
N LEU A 2 21.40 -34.82 -20.01
CA LEU A 2 21.33 -34.42 -18.61
C LEU A 2 20.07 -33.59 -18.38
N PHE A 3 19.12 -34.13 -17.61
CA PHE A 3 18.11 -33.33 -16.93
C PHE A 3 18.82 -32.50 -15.86
N ASN A 4 19.39 -31.37 -16.30
CA ASN A 4 19.89 -30.35 -15.39
C ASN A 4 18.68 -29.65 -14.79
N LYS A 5 18.30 -30.12 -13.61
CA LYS A 5 17.30 -29.54 -12.72
C LYS A 5 17.66 -28.06 -12.52
N LYS A 6 16.93 -27.15 -13.16
CA LYS A 6 16.96 -25.72 -12.87
C LYS A 6 16.44 -25.53 -11.44
N LYS A 7 17.33 -25.70 -10.48
CA LYS A 7 17.10 -25.50 -9.05
C LYS A 7 17.84 -24.20 -8.69
N GLY A 8 17.24 -23.09 -9.09
CA GLY A 8 17.70 -21.75 -8.82
C GLY A 8 16.66 -20.81 -9.42
N GLY A 9 15.99 -20.02 -8.57
CA GLY A 9 15.07 -19.00 -9.06
C GLY A 9 15.80 -18.14 -10.08
N ASP A 10 15.23 -18.00 -11.26
CA ASP A 10 15.88 -17.26 -12.32
C ASP A 10 16.11 -15.83 -11.84
N PRO A 11 17.24 -15.18 -12.16
CA PRO A 11 17.51 -13.82 -11.69
C PRO A 11 16.42 -12.82 -12.12
N VAL A 12 15.65 -13.14 -13.16
CA VAL A 12 14.47 -12.40 -13.60
C VAL A 12 13.35 -12.41 -12.53
N ASP A 13 13.05 -13.54 -11.89
CA ASP A 13 11.99 -13.65 -10.86
C ASP A 13 12.33 -12.82 -9.61
N VAL A 14 13.59 -12.85 -9.17
CA VAL A 14 14.04 -12.10 -7.99
C VAL A 14 14.03 -10.60 -8.27
N ALA A 15 14.50 -10.19 -9.45
CA ALA A 15 14.50 -8.78 -9.85
C ALA A 15 13.07 -8.24 -10.00
N GLU A 16 12.15 -9.03 -10.57
CA GLU A 16 10.74 -8.66 -10.70
C GLU A 16 10.07 -8.53 -9.32
N THR A 17 10.37 -9.45 -8.40
CA THR A 17 9.91 -9.37 -7.01
C THR A 17 10.41 -8.08 -6.34
N ILE A 18 11.70 -7.78 -6.43
CA ILE A 18 12.27 -6.55 -5.85
C ILE A 18 11.60 -5.30 -6.43
N LEU A 19 11.40 -5.27 -7.76
CA LEU A 19 10.76 -4.14 -8.43
C LEU A 19 9.32 -3.95 -7.96
N PHE A 20 8.55 -5.04 -7.80
CA PHE A 20 7.20 -5.01 -7.25
C PHE A 20 7.16 -4.42 -5.84
N PHE A 21 8.10 -4.82 -4.96
CA PHE A 21 8.16 -4.27 -3.61
C PHE A 21 8.47 -2.77 -3.60
N ILE A 22 9.41 -2.32 -4.43
CA ILE A 22 9.83 -0.92 -4.48
C ILE A 22 8.75 -0.03 -5.09
N LEU A 23 8.12 -0.46 -6.19
CA LEU A 23 7.18 0.37 -6.92
C LEU A 23 5.75 0.33 -6.36
N VAL A 24 5.36 -0.78 -5.76
CA VAL A 24 3.96 -1.00 -5.33
C VAL A 24 3.87 -1.07 -3.82
N VAL A 25 4.59 -2.01 -3.19
CA VAL A 25 4.40 -2.30 -1.77
C VAL A 25 4.83 -1.14 -0.89
N ILE A 26 6.04 -0.61 -1.09
CA ILE A 26 6.57 0.48 -0.25
C ILE A 26 5.68 1.74 -0.33
N PRO A 27 5.32 2.26 -1.53
CA PRO A 27 4.41 3.39 -1.63
C PRO A 27 3.04 3.11 -1.02
N LEU A 28 2.52 1.89 -1.15
CA LEU A 28 1.23 1.51 -0.57
C LEU A 28 1.28 1.53 0.97
N TYR A 29 2.33 0.99 1.59
CA TYR A 29 2.50 1.10 3.04
C TYR A 29 2.68 2.55 3.47
N ALA A 30 3.50 3.32 2.75
CA ALA A 30 3.72 4.73 3.07
C ALA A 30 2.41 5.52 3.03
N THR A 31 1.57 5.31 2.01
CA THR A 31 0.27 5.98 1.89
C THR A 31 -0.71 5.55 2.98
N LEU A 32 -0.79 4.27 3.32
CA LEU A 32 -1.65 3.78 4.40
C LEU A 32 -1.23 4.31 5.78
N ILE A 33 0.08 4.30 6.07
CA ILE A 33 0.63 4.85 7.31
C ILE A 33 0.37 6.36 7.37
N TRP A 34 0.64 7.08 6.28
CA TRP A 34 0.38 8.51 6.20
C TRP A 34 -1.11 8.84 6.41
N THR A 35 -2.01 8.07 5.79
CA THR A 35 -3.47 8.19 5.94
C THR A 35 -3.93 7.98 7.39
N TYR A 36 -3.27 7.09 8.14
CA TYR A 36 -3.60 6.86 9.54
C TYR A 36 -3.23 8.07 10.42
N PHE A 37 -2.08 8.69 10.18
CA PHE A 37 -1.60 9.83 10.99
C PHE A 37 -2.21 11.17 10.56
N TYR A 38 -2.44 11.36 9.26
CA TYR A 38 -2.92 12.59 8.63
C TYR A 38 -4.16 12.32 7.76
N PRO A 39 -5.26 11.86 8.37
CA PRO A 39 -6.45 11.41 7.64
C PRO A 39 -7.11 12.55 6.85
N GLU A 40 -7.18 13.76 7.41
CA GLU A 40 -7.78 14.93 6.74
C GLU A 40 -7.01 15.30 5.48
N GLU A 41 -5.69 15.44 5.57
CA GLU A 41 -4.84 15.75 4.43
C GLU A 41 -4.89 14.64 3.37
N SER A 42 -4.90 13.38 3.80
CA SER A 42 -4.96 12.24 2.87
C SER A 42 -6.30 12.16 2.12
N MET A 43 -7.42 12.46 2.77
CA MET A 43 -8.75 12.45 2.15
C MET A 43 -8.91 13.57 1.11
N LEU A 44 -8.25 14.70 1.34
CA LEU A 44 -8.25 15.86 0.45
C LEU A 44 -7.13 15.83 -0.58
N TRP A 45 -6.21 14.87 -0.50
CA TRP A 45 -5.10 14.74 -1.41
C TRP A 45 -5.59 14.58 -2.86
N GLY A 46 -5.13 15.47 -3.74
CA GLY A 46 -5.56 15.53 -5.14
C GLY A 46 -6.98 16.06 -5.36
N LYS A 47 -7.71 16.48 -4.32
CA LYS A 47 -9.08 17.01 -4.41
C LYS A 47 -9.22 18.45 -3.94
N ARG A 48 -8.22 19.02 -3.26
CA ARG A 48 -8.27 20.41 -2.74
C ARG A 48 -8.64 21.45 -3.80
N TRP A 49 -8.19 21.29 -5.04
CA TRP A 49 -8.50 22.21 -6.15
C TRP A 49 -9.96 22.16 -6.62
N LEU A 50 -10.74 21.16 -6.20
CA LEU A 50 -12.15 21.02 -6.58
C LEU A 50 -13.07 21.98 -5.80
N TYR A 51 -12.63 22.41 -4.62
CA TYR A 51 -13.44 23.19 -3.69
C TYR A 51 -13.06 24.67 -3.74
N LYS A 52 -14.04 25.56 -3.56
CA LYS A 52 -13.82 27.01 -3.52
C LYS A 52 -13.17 27.47 -2.20
N GLU A 53 -13.36 26.70 -1.16
CA GLU A 53 -12.90 26.93 0.22
C GLU A 53 -12.39 25.60 0.79
N GLU A 54 -11.65 25.62 1.91
CA GLU A 54 -11.13 24.39 2.52
C GLU A 54 -12.32 23.53 2.99
N PRO A 55 -12.49 22.31 2.49
CA PRO A 55 -13.62 21.47 2.84
C PRO A 55 -13.48 20.93 4.27
N GLU A 56 -14.51 21.13 5.09
CA GLU A 56 -14.60 20.54 6.42
C GLU A 56 -14.93 19.04 6.32
N ILE A 57 -14.16 18.21 7.02
CA ILE A 57 -14.39 16.76 7.08
C ILE A 57 -15.04 16.39 8.41
N SER A 58 -16.05 15.52 8.36
CA SER A 58 -16.72 15.03 9.56
C SER A 58 -15.82 14.14 10.42
N GLU A 59 -16.00 14.22 11.74
CA GLU A 59 -15.27 13.35 12.68
C GLU A 59 -15.44 11.86 12.37
N ASP A 60 -16.65 11.45 11.95
CA ASP A 60 -16.93 10.06 11.61
C ASP A 60 -16.12 9.61 10.38
N ALA A 61 -15.97 10.48 9.37
CA ALA A 61 -15.15 10.19 8.20
C ALA A 61 -13.66 10.08 8.58
N ILE A 62 -13.19 10.91 9.50
CA ILE A 62 -11.83 10.82 10.06
C ILE A 62 -11.63 9.49 10.79
N ARG A 63 -12.54 9.12 11.70
CA ARG A 63 -12.47 7.86 12.48
C ARG A 63 -12.53 6.63 11.58
N TYR A 64 -13.42 6.65 10.59
CA TYR A 64 -13.52 5.58 9.60
C TYR A 64 -12.21 5.45 8.82
N THR A 65 -11.66 6.55 8.30
CA THR A 65 -10.41 6.53 7.52
C THR A 65 -9.22 6.00 8.31
N LYS A 66 -9.09 6.39 9.59
CA LYS A 66 -8.05 5.84 10.47
C LYS A 66 -8.25 4.35 10.72
N THR A 67 -9.48 3.91 10.95
CA THR A 67 -9.77 2.48 11.18
C THR A 67 -9.53 1.66 9.90
N ALA A 68 -10.00 2.16 8.76
CA ALA A 68 -9.86 1.51 7.46
C ALA A 68 -8.39 1.40 7.04
N SER A 69 -7.57 2.43 7.25
CA SER A 69 -6.13 2.40 6.96
C SER A 69 -5.41 1.36 7.84
N LEU A 70 -5.73 1.30 9.14
CA LEU A 70 -5.17 0.29 10.04
C LEU A 70 -5.58 -1.13 9.63
N VAL A 71 -6.86 -1.36 9.36
CA VAL A 71 -7.36 -2.67 8.87
C VAL A 71 -6.69 -3.04 7.54
N SER A 72 -6.55 -2.09 6.63
CA SER A 72 -5.88 -2.30 5.35
C SER A 72 -4.41 -2.67 5.52
N LEU A 73 -3.70 -2.07 6.48
CA LEU A 73 -2.31 -2.46 6.80
C LEU A 73 -2.23 -3.93 7.25
N VAL A 74 -3.13 -4.35 8.15
CA VAL A 74 -3.17 -5.74 8.64
C VAL A 74 -3.47 -6.70 7.49
N VAL A 75 -4.51 -6.41 6.70
CA VAL A 75 -4.90 -7.24 5.54
C VAL A 75 -3.78 -7.31 4.51
N LEU A 76 -3.15 -6.18 4.17
CA LEU A 76 -2.03 -6.12 3.23
C LEU A 76 -0.84 -6.96 3.73
N THR A 77 -0.53 -6.90 5.01
CA THR A 77 0.56 -7.69 5.61
C THR A 77 0.28 -9.19 5.50
N ILE A 78 -0.95 -9.61 5.82
CA ILE A 78 -1.38 -11.01 5.71
C ILE A 78 -1.32 -11.49 4.25
N LEU A 79 -1.81 -10.68 3.31
CA LEU A 79 -1.77 -11.03 1.89
C LEU A 79 -0.35 -11.18 1.37
N LEU A 80 0.56 -10.27 1.71
CA LEU A 80 1.96 -10.36 1.30
C LEU A 80 2.66 -11.59 1.89
N PHE A 81 2.33 -11.97 3.12
CA PHE A 81 2.85 -13.20 3.70
C PHE A 81 2.47 -14.42 2.86
N PHE A 82 1.22 -14.54 2.41
CA PHE A 82 0.76 -15.63 1.56
C PHE A 82 1.29 -15.57 0.11
N ILE A 83 1.65 -14.39 -0.39
CA ILE A 83 2.19 -14.24 -1.76
C ILE A 83 3.68 -14.62 -1.81
N VAL A 84 4.42 -14.31 -0.75
CA VAL A 84 5.88 -14.50 -0.71
C VAL A 84 6.28 -15.89 -0.20
N LEU A 85 5.49 -16.49 0.70
CA LEU A 85 5.75 -17.79 1.31
C LEU A 85 5.11 -18.94 0.53
#